data_AF-A0A942EHE2-F1
#
_entry.id   AF-A0A942EHE2-F1
#
_cell.length_a   1.000
_cell.length_b   1.000
_cell.length_c   1.000
_cell.angle_alpha   90.00
_cell.angle_beta   90.00
_cell.angle_gamma   90.00
#
_symmetry.space_group_name_H-M   'P 1'
#
loop_
_entity.id
_entity.type
_entity.pdbx_description
1 polymer ?
#
loop_
_entity_poly.entity_id
_entity_poly.type
_entity_poly.pdbx_seq_one_letter_code
_entity_poly.pdbx_strand_id
1 'polypeptide(L)'
;MQDKPAVPADIWAELLANASSSNTLALTSGCNLACVFCSHRQNPPALQRYRLPPLPFERVMEAAAFLSPGRKVIIGESATRFEEGEPFTHPEILEILRALRRLLPATPLVITTNATLLSSSVLAELAALQPLELTVSLNSCTFKARRLLLNDREPKRALQAVAAFASYGLSFHGSVVAMPHLVGAADLKASLRFLAEQGAVTSRLFLPGYTKFAPPELRFPVTLWDELKAVCKELTFELGMPVLPEPSLPEDLTPEIYGIIGGTPAKRAGLLAGDVLLAVDGKQARSRVEAFNFVREAADPLLAVRRAGEDLAVRLDKEQKQSSGMVMHFDLEPQRFSEAEAKIRRARSQAPLILTSRFAEKLVELAVAAFGLPEVTVKAAENSFFGGSIMSAGLLVVADLLAAAEEAMSKRRYDLVLVPQEVFDRRDFDLVGVNLAVLQERLRVPVLTV
;
A
#
# COMPACT_ATOMS: atom_id res chain seq x y z
N MET A 1 -3.82 -3.10 -41.65
CA MET A 1 -4.04 -2.29 -40.44
C MET A 1 -5.49 -2.49 -40.01
N GLN A 2 -5.76 -3.48 -39.17
CA GLN A 2 -7.07 -3.57 -38.52
C GLN A 2 -7.08 -2.52 -37.41
N ASP A 3 -8.15 -1.72 -37.37
CA ASP A 3 -8.41 -0.75 -36.31
C ASP A 3 -8.31 -1.45 -34.95
N LYS A 4 -7.18 -1.26 -34.25
CA LYS A 4 -7.09 -1.61 -32.83
C LYS A 4 -8.08 -0.66 -32.13
N PRO A 5 -9.01 -1.16 -31.30
CA PRO A 5 -10.03 -0.32 -30.67
C PRO A 5 -9.34 0.83 -29.93
N ALA A 6 -9.70 2.06 -30.29
CA ALA A 6 -9.12 3.24 -29.68
C ALA A 6 -9.46 3.24 -28.18
N VAL A 7 -8.44 3.41 -27.34
CA VAL A 7 -8.64 3.67 -25.91
C VAL A 7 -9.40 5.00 -25.79
N PRO A 8 -10.55 5.06 -25.09
CA PRO A 8 -11.28 6.30 -24.90
C PRO A 8 -10.39 7.43 -24.35
N ALA A 9 -10.63 8.68 -24.79
CA ALA A 9 -9.73 9.79 -24.50
C ALA A 9 -9.62 10.12 -23.00
N ASP A 10 -10.70 9.93 -22.24
CA ASP A 10 -10.75 10.09 -20.79
C ASP A 10 -9.93 9.00 -20.07
N ILE A 11 -10.07 7.74 -20.51
CA ILE A 11 -9.26 6.61 -20.04
C ILE A 11 -7.78 6.84 -20.33
N TRP A 12 -7.47 7.33 -21.53
CA TRP A 12 -6.09 7.60 -21.94
C TRP A 12 -5.46 8.73 -21.11
N ALA A 13 -6.20 9.82 -20.85
CA ALA A 13 -5.74 10.89 -19.99
C ALA A 13 -5.44 10.40 -18.56
N GLU A 14 -6.24 9.47 -18.04
CA GLU A 14 -6.01 8.87 -16.72
C GLU A 14 -4.80 7.92 -16.70
N LEU A 15 -4.58 7.14 -17.78
CA LEU A 15 -3.37 6.32 -17.93
C LEU A 15 -2.10 7.17 -17.89
N LEU A 16 -2.06 8.27 -18.65
CA LEU A 16 -0.91 9.18 -18.67
C LEU A 16 -0.70 9.87 -17.30
N ALA A 17 -1.79 10.23 -16.63
CA ALA A 17 -1.72 10.80 -15.30
C ALA A 17 -1.10 9.82 -14.29
N ASN A 18 -1.51 8.55 -14.31
CA ASN A 18 -0.95 7.53 -13.41
C ASN A 18 0.54 7.27 -13.72
N ALA A 19 0.91 7.16 -15.00
CA ALA A 19 2.31 7.01 -15.39
C ALA A 19 3.17 8.18 -14.85
N SER A 20 2.72 9.43 -15.01
CA SER A 20 3.48 10.60 -14.58
C SER A 20 3.52 10.81 -13.05
N SER A 21 2.42 10.54 -12.35
CA SER A 21 2.26 10.90 -10.93
C SER A 21 2.63 9.76 -9.98
N SER A 22 2.25 8.53 -10.29
CA SER A 22 2.50 7.36 -9.44
C SER A 22 3.59 6.44 -9.98
N ASN A 23 4.04 6.66 -11.22
CA ASN A 23 4.98 5.78 -11.93
C ASN A 23 4.41 4.36 -12.11
N THR A 24 3.09 4.26 -12.27
CA THR A 24 2.33 3.01 -12.41
C THR A 24 1.86 2.85 -13.85
N LEU A 25 1.98 1.64 -14.39
CA LEU A 25 1.44 1.26 -15.70
C LEU A 25 0.35 0.20 -15.56
N ALA A 26 -0.90 0.59 -15.77
CA ALA A 26 -2.00 -0.34 -15.92
C ALA A 26 -1.96 -0.95 -17.34
N LEU A 27 -1.86 -2.28 -17.44
CA LEU A 27 -1.69 -2.98 -18.72
C LEU A 27 -2.97 -3.68 -19.21
N THR A 28 -3.73 -4.24 -18.27
CA THR A 28 -4.95 -5.01 -18.58
C THR A 28 -5.82 -5.16 -17.34
N SER A 29 -7.14 -5.26 -17.53
CA SER A 29 -8.08 -5.73 -16.51
C SER A 29 -8.33 -7.24 -16.56
N GLY A 30 -7.69 -7.95 -17.48
CA GLY A 30 -7.78 -9.40 -17.60
C GLY A 30 -7.16 -10.10 -16.38
N CYS A 31 -7.89 -11.03 -15.77
CA CYS A 31 -7.36 -11.88 -14.71
C CYS A 31 -7.78 -13.32 -14.95
N ASN A 32 -6.85 -14.25 -14.76
CA ASN A 32 -7.09 -15.69 -14.94
C ASN A 32 -7.55 -16.40 -13.66
N LEU A 33 -7.68 -15.65 -12.55
CA LEU A 33 -8.26 -16.11 -11.29
C LEU A 33 -9.58 -15.38 -11.00
N ALA A 34 -10.33 -15.90 -10.03
CA ALA A 34 -11.66 -15.43 -9.69
C ALA A 34 -11.83 -15.31 -8.16
N CYS A 35 -10.92 -14.58 -7.52
CA CYS A 35 -10.82 -14.47 -6.07
C CYS A 35 -12.14 -14.03 -5.41
N VAL A 36 -12.56 -14.73 -4.35
CA VAL A 36 -13.79 -14.42 -3.61
C VAL A 36 -13.70 -13.04 -2.95
N PHE A 37 -12.51 -12.63 -2.54
CA PHE A 37 -12.21 -11.36 -1.90
C PHE A 37 -11.79 -10.24 -2.86
N CYS A 38 -11.91 -10.45 -4.18
CA CYS A 38 -11.57 -9.41 -5.16
C CYS A 38 -12.46 -8.18 -4.95
N SER A 39 -11.85 -7.03 -4.69
CA SER A 39 -12.55 -5.76 -4.43
C SER A 39 -13.50 -5.36 -5.57
N HIS A 40 -13.14 -5.66 -6.81
CA HIS A 40 -13.95 -5.34 -8.01
C HIS A 40 -15.34 -5.99 -8.02
N ARG A 41 -15.57 -7.03 -7.20
CA ARG A 41 -16.87 -7.69 -7.02
C ARG A 41 -17.79 -7.04 -6.00
N GLN A 42 -17.24 -6.17 -5.14
CA GLN A 42 -17.93 -5.57 -4.00
C GLN A 42 -18.07 -4.05 -4.11
N ASN A 43 -17.66 -3.47 -5.25
CA ASN A 43 -17.70 -2.03 -5.46
C ASN A 43 -19.15 -1.49 -5.53
N PRO A 44 -19.43 -0.33 -4.90
CA PRO A 44 -20.70 0.36 -5.07
C PRO A 44 -20.99 0.67 -6.55
N PRO A 45 -22.26 0.61 -7.02
CA PRO A 45 -22.59 0.85 -8.43
C PRO A 45 -22.21 2.22 -8.97
N ALA A 46 -22.21 3.25 -8.10
CA ALA A 46 -21.86 4.62 -8.48
C ALA A 46 -20.35 4.88 -8.57
N LEU A 47 -19.51 3.91 -8.20
CA LEU A 47 -18.06 4.06 -8.24
C LEU A 47 -17.56 4.23 -9.68
N GLN A 48 -16.85 5.32 -9.96
CA GLN A 48 -16.19 5.52 -11.25
C GLN A 48 -14.94 4.64 -11.35
N ARG A 49 -14.93 3.74 -12.33
CA ARG A 49 -13.86 2.77 -12.55
C ARG A 49 -13.64 2.52 -14.02
N TYR A 50 -12.40 2.19 -14.37
CA TYR A 50 -12.01 1.94 -15.75
C TYR A 50 -11.58 0.49 -15.94
N ARG A 51 -12.18 -0.19 -16.92
CA ARG A 51 -11.72 -1.49 -17.39
C ARG A 51 -10.91 -1.32 -18.66
N LEU A 52 -9.81 -2.05 -18.74
CA LEU A 52 -8.90 -2.03 -19.86
C LEU A 52 -8.88 -3.41 -20.54
N PRO A 53 -9.08 -3.50 -21.86
CA PRO A 53 -8.55 -4.64 -22.59
C PRO A 53 -7.02 -4.65 -22.46
N PRO A 54 -6.33 -5.75 -22.83
CA PRO A 54 -4.87 -5.70 -23.02
C PRO A 54 -4.50 -4.53 -23.93
N LEU A 55 -3.72 -3.58 -23.39
CA LEU A 55 -3.33 -2.38 -24.12
C LEU A 55 -2.33 -2.74 -25.23
N PRO A 56 -2.51 -2.25 -26.46
CA PRO A 56 -1.52 -2.47 -27.52
C PRO A 56 -0.13 -2.01 -27.10
N PHE A 57 0.91 -2.76 -27.48
CA PHE A 57 2.31 -2.44 -27.17
C PHE A 57 2.65 -0.95 -27.39
N GLU A 58 2.21 -0.37 -28.52
CA GLU A 58 2.53 1.02 -28.86
C GLU A 58 1.95 2.01 -27.84
N ARG A 59 0.73 1.75 -27.35
CA ARG A 59 0.09 2.57 -26.30
C ARG A 59 0.80 2.40 -24.97
N VAL A 60 1.22 1.19 -24.62
CA VAL A 60 1.99 0.99 -23.39
C VAL A 60 3.29 1.80 -23.44
N MET A 61 3.98 1.82 -24.59
CA MET A 61 5.22 2.57 -24.75
C MET A 61 5.01 4.09 -24.80
N GLU A 62 3.90 4.58 -25.36
CA GLU A 62 3.51 6.00 -25.28
C GLU A 62 3.30 6.43 -23.82
N ALA A 63 2.60 5.64 -23.00
CA ALA A 63 2.43 5.93 -21.58
C ALA A 63 3.76 5.82 -20.82
N ALA A 64 4.60 4.84 -21.17
CA ALA A 64 5.92 4.65 -20.56
C ALA A 64 6.85 5.85 -20.73
N ALA A 65 6.67 6.67 -21.76
CA ALA A 65 7.44 7.89 -21.97
C ALA A 65 7.24 8.95 -20.85
N PHE A 66 6.17 8.84 -20.06
CA PHE A 66 5.89 9.73 -18.93
C PHE A 66 6.42 9.21 -17.59
N LEU A 67 7.04 8.02 -17.57
CA LEU A 67 7.63 7.46 -16.36
C LEU A 67 8.90 8.22 -15.96
N SER A 68 9.13 8.32 -14.66
CA SER A 68 10.35 8.88 -14.08
C SER A 68 11.40 7.79 -13.86
N PRO A 69 12.63 7.95 -14.38
CA PRO A 69 13.69 6.95 -14.19
C PRO A 69 14.17 6.84 -12.73
N GLY A 70 13.94 7.88 -11.91
CA GLY A 70 14.32 7.92 -10.51
C GLY A 70 13.33 7.23 -9.56
N ARG A 71 12.21 6.71 -10.07
CA ARG A 71 11.16 6.05 -9.29
C ARG A 71 10.93 4.64 -9.83
N LYS A 72 10.62 3.70 -8.93
CA LYS A 72 10.29 2.33 -9.34
C LYS A 72 9.05 2.32 -10.24
N VAL A 73 9.05 1.53 -11.31
CA VAL A 73 7.87 1.36 -12.18
C VAL A 73 6.98 0.28 -11.60
N ILE A 74 5.71 0.57 -11.36
CA ILE A 74 4.76 -0.34 -10.72
C ILE A 74 3.81 -0.94 -11.77
N ILE A 75 3.66 -2.26 -11.78
CA ILE A 75 2.78 -3.00 -12.69
C ILE A 75 1.97 -4.04 -11.90
N GLY A 76 0.64 -4.04 -12.09
CA GLY A 76 -0.25 -5.04 -11.50
C GLY A 76 -0.69 -4.74 -10.06
N GLU A 77 -0.67 -3.48 -9.66
CA GLU A 77 -1.15 -3.04 -8.34
C GLU A 77 -2.38 -2.14 -8.50
N SER A 78 -3.52 -2.53 -7.94
CA SER A 78 -4.80 -1.81 -8.03
C SER A 78 -4.87 -0.54 -7.16
N ALA A 79 -3.88 0.35 -7.25
CA ALA A 79 -3.80 1.61 -6.52
C ALA A 79 -4.48 2.79 -7.23
N THR A 80 -5.09 2.54 -8.39
CA THR A 80 -5.66 3.57 -9.27
C THR A 80 -7.15 3.30 -9.54
N ARG A 81 -7.82 4.19 -10.30
CA ARG A 81 -9.20 3.96 -10.76
C ARG A 81 -9.32 2.82 -11.79
N PHE A 82 -8.21 2.21 -12.19
CA PHE A 82 -8.20 1.06 -13.09
C PHE A 82 -8.47 -0.23 -12.34
N GLU A 83 -9.33 -1.08 -12.91
CA GLU A 83 -9.47 -2.45 -12.47
C GLU A 83 -8.28 -3.26 -12.99
N GLU A 84 -7.13 -3.20 -12.32
CA GLU A 84 -5.95 -3.95 -12.74
C GLU A 84 -6.14 -5.46 -12.51
N GLY A 85 -5.77 -6.25 -13.53
CA GLY A 85 -5.84 -7.70 -13.52
C GLY A 85 -4.47 -8.36 -13.28
N GLU A 86 -4.32 -9.58 -13.79
CA GLU A 86 -3.04 -10.31 -13.76
C GLU A 86 -2.17 -9.88 -14.94
N PRO A 87 -1.01 -9.23 -14.73
CA PRO A 87 -0.17 -8.71 -15.82
C PRO A 87 0.20 -9.75 -16.85
N PHE A 88 0.45 -11.00 -16.44
CA PHE A 88 0.88 -12.07 -17.34
C PHE A 88 -0.25 -12.66 -18.20
N THR A 89 -1.49 -12.19 -18.05
CA THR A 89 -2.55 -12.46 -19.04
C THR A 89 -2.44 -11.59 -20.29
N HIS A 90 -1.62 -10.54 -20.25
CA HIS A 90 -1.37 -9.68 -21.39
C HIS A 90 -0.54 -10.43 -22.45
N PRO A 91 -0.99 -10.54 -23.72
CA PRO A 91 -0.33 -11.36 -24.74
C PRO A 91 1.10 -10.89 -25.06
N GLU A 92 1.35 -9.58 -24.97
CA GLU A 92 2.66 -8.97 -25.25
C GLU A 92 3.47 -8.65 -23.97
N ILE A 93 3.13 -9.23 -22.81
CA ILE A 93 3.75 -8.86 -21.52
C ILE A 93 5.29 -8.91 -21.54
N LEU A 94 5.88 -9.99 -22.06
CA LEU A 94 7.33 -10.14 -22.08
C LEU A 94 7.99 -9.12 -23.02
N GLU A 95 7.34 -8.80 -24.13
CA GLU A 95 7.84 -7.78 -25.07
C GLU A 95 7.81 -6.39 -24.44
N ILE A 96 6.71 -6.05 -23.77
CA ILE A 96 6.56 -4.82 -22.99
C ILE A 96 7.66 -4.71 -21.95
N LEU A 97 7.87 -5.75 -21.13
CA LEU A 97 8.87 -5.71 -20.06
C LEU A 97 10.29 -5.56 -20.60
N ARG A 98 10.64 -6.23 -21.72
CA ARG A 98 11.94 -6.03 -22.39
C ARG A 98 12.09 -4.61 -22.92
N ALA A 99 11.04 -4.03 -23.48
CA ALA A 99 11.06 -2.66 -23.98
C ALA A 99 11.21 -1.65 -22.83
N LEU A 100 10.51 -1.84 -21.71
CA LEU A 100 10.64 -1.01 -20.51
C LEU A 100 12.05 -1.10 -19.93
N ARG A 101 12.66 -2.28 -19.84
CA ARG A 101 14.05 -2.43 -19.38
C ARG A 101 15.04 -1.70 -20.29
N ARG A 102 14.83 -1.72 -21.62
CA ARG A 102 15.66 -0.93 -22.55
C ARG A 102 15.47 0.58 -22.36
N LEU A 103 14.23 1.03 -22.12
CA LEU A 103 13.90 2.44 -21.90
C LEU A 103 14.44 2.96 -20.57
N LEU A 104 14.42 2.12 -19.54
CA LEU A 104 14.77 2.48 -18.16
C LEU A 104 15.79 1.48 -17.57
N PRO A 105 17.06 1.48 -18.02
CA PRO A 105 18.03 0.42 -17.71
C PRO A 105 18.31 0.23 -16.22
N ALA A 106 18.36 1.32 -15.45
CA ALA A 106 18.68 1.30 -14.02
C ALA A 106 17.46 1.34 -13.10
N THR A 107 16.26 1.58 -13.65
CA THR A 107 15.05 1.77 -12.85
C THR A 107 14.49 0.42 -12.41
N PRO A 108 14.17 0.22 -11.12
CA PRO A 108 13.54 -1.02 -10.67
C PRO A 108 12.14 -1.19 -11.27
N LEU A 109 11.87 -2.37 -11.82
CA LEU A 109 10.51 -2.78 -12.17
C LEU A 109 9.91 -3.53 -10.97
N VAL A 110 8.69 -3.17 -10.55
CA VAL A 110 7.95 -3.81 -9.47
C VAL A 110 6.71 -4.45 -10.09
N ILE A 111 6.64 -5.78 -10.04
CA ILE A 111 5.55 -6.53 -10.68
C ILE A 111 4.82 -7.37 -9.64
N THR A 112 3.52 -7.13 -9.51
CA THR A 112 2.63 -7.97 -8.69
C THR A 112 1.94 -9.02 -9.55
N THR A 113 1.98 -10.28 -9.13
CA THR A 113 1.44 -11.42 -9.88
C THR A 113 0.92 -12.52 -8.96
N ASN A 114 -0.06 -13.29 -9.44
CA ASN A 114 -0.55 -14.50 -8.79
C ASN A 114 0.32 -15.76 -9.07
N ALA A 115 1.40 -15.59 -9.85
CA ALA A 115 2.39 -16.60 -10.22
C ALA A 115 1.91 -17.80 -11.06
N THR A 116 0.62 -17.93 -11.36
CA THR A 116 0.07 -19.11 -12.07
C THR A 116 0.52 -19.22 -13.52
N LEU A 117 0.99 -18.12 -14.13
CA LEU A 117 1.43 -18.04 -15.53
C LEU A 117 2.96 -17.95 -15.66
N LEU A 118 3.72 -18.10 -14.57
CA LEU A 118 5.17 -18.02 -14.56
C LEU A 118 5.81 -19.38 -14.86
N SER A 119 5.84 -19.75 -16.13
CA SER A 119 6.58 -20.93 -16.59
C SER A 119 8.10 -20.74 -16.50
N SER A 120 8.88 -21.81 -16.62
CA SER A 120 10.36 -21.75 -16.60
C SER A 120 10.94 -20.77 -17.63
N SER A 121 10.35 -20.66 -18.83
CA SER A 121 10.78 -19.68 -19.83
C SER A 121 10.48 -18.25 -19.41
N VAL A 122 9.32 -18.01 -18.78
CA VAL A 122 8.97 -16.70 -18.21
C VAL A 122 9.92 -16.33 -17.07
N LEU A 123 10.27 -17.27 -16.18
CA LEU A 123 11.21 -17.03 -15.09
C LEU A 123 12.62 -16.66 -15.61
N ALA A 124 13.08 -17.32 -16.67
CA ALA A 124 14.35 -16.98 -17.32
C ALA A 124 14.35 -15.54 -17.86
N GLU A 125 13.24 -15.12 -18.48
CA GLU A 125 13.08 -13.76 -18.97
C GLU A 125 13.03 -12.74 -17.83
N LEU A 126 12.31 -13.03 -16.74
CA LEU A 126 12.28 -12.16 -15.56
C LEU A 126 13.66 -12.00 -14.92
N ALA A 127 14.45 -13.07 -14.86
CA ALA A 127 15.81 -13.01 -14.32
C ALA A 127 16.72 -12.07 -15.13
N ALA A 128 16.49 -11.95 -16.45
CA ALA A 128 17.23 -11.04 -17.32
C ALA A 128 16.79 -9.56 -17.20
N LEU A 129 15.71 -9.26 -16.45
CA LEU A 129 15.13 -7.93 -16.33
C LEU A 129 15.56 -7.18 -15.05
N GLN A 130 16.65 -7.59 -14.39
CA GLN A 130 17.16 -6.88 -13.21
C GLN A 130 17.53 -5.41 -13.52
N PRO A 131 17.37 -4.45 -12.58
CA PRO A 131 16.79 -4.60 -11.23
C PRO A 131 15.26 -4.84 -11.24
N LEU A 132 14.82 -5.95 -10.65
CA LEU A 132 13.43 -6.40 -10.63
C LEU A 132 13.01 -6.78 -9.20
N GLU A 133 11.82 -6.33 -8.81
CA GLU A 133 11.14 -6.69 -7.57
C GLU A 133 9.82 -7.39 -7.91
N LEU A 134 9.63 -8.60 -7.39
CA LEU A 134 8.40 -9.36 -7.59
C LEU A 134 7.58 -9.38 -6.30
N THR A 135 6.28 -9.15 -6.40
CA THR A 135 5.33 -9.39 -5.31
C THR A 135 4.39 -10.53 -5.72
N VAL A 136 4.45 -11.65 -5.01
CA VAL A 136 3.62 -12.83 -5.30
C VAL A 136 2.40 -12.85 -4.40
N SER A 137 1.25 -12.61 -5.00
CA SER A 137 -0.08 -12.74 -4.37
C SER A 137 -0.48 -14.20 -4.26
N LEU A 138 0.21 -14.92 -3.39
CA LEU A 138 0.05 -16.36 -3.21
C LEU A 138 -1.33 -16.69 -2.64
N ASN A 139 -1.77 -15.97 -1.60
CA ASN A 139 -3.04 -16.14 -0.89
C ASN A 139 -3.30 -17.50 -0.22
N SER A 140 -2.83 -18.61 -0.78
CA SER A 140 -2.79 -19.91 -0.12
C SER A 140 -1.76 -20.85 -0.76
N CYS A 141 -1.11 -21.69 0.05
CA CYS A 141 -0.24 -22.78 -0.41
C CYS A 141 -0.96 -24.12 -0.55
N THR A 142 -2.22 -24.26 -0.10
CA THR A 142 -2.94 -25.55 -0.19
C THR A 142 -3.88 -25.60 -1.38
N PHE A 143 -4.01 -26.77 -2.00
CA PHE A 143 -4.82 -26.92 -3.22
C PHE A 143 -6.30 -26.66 -2.96
N LYS A 144 -6.81 -27.10 -1.80
CA LYS A 144 -8.20 -26.92 -1.41
C LYS A 144 -8.54 -25.44 -1.23
N ALA A 145 -7.71 -24.71 -0.47
CA ALA A 145 -7.94 -23.30 -0.22
C ALA A 145 -7.73 -22.45 -1.48
N ARG A 146 -6.74 -22.74 -2.33
CA ARG A 146 -6.59 -22.05 -3.63
C ARG A 146 -7.82 -22.23 -4.53
N ARG A 147 -8.39 -23.44 -4.60
CA ARG A 147 -9.65 -23.69 -5.34
C ARG A 147 -10.81 -22.91 -4.75
N LEU A 148 -10.94 -22.87 -3.43
CA LEU A 148 -12.02 -22.16 -2.74
C LEU A 148 -11.90 -20.64 -2.86
N LEU A 149 -10.75 -20.09 -2.50
CA LEU A 149 -10.52 -18.66 -2.39
C LEU A 149 -10.29 -17.99 -3.74
N LEU A 150 -9.58 -18.65 -4.67
CA LEU A 150 -9.09 -18.05 -5.91
C LEU A 150 -9.80 -18.59 -7.16
N ASN A 151 -10.62 -19.63 -7.01
CA ASN A 151 -11.13 -20.44 -8.11
C ASN A 151 -10.01 -20.97 -9.04
N ASP A 152 -8.85 -21.27 -8.43
CA ASP A 152 -7.67 -21.75 -9.15
C ASP A 152 -7.86 -23.21 -9.59
N ARG A 153 -7.91 -23.43 -10.91
CA ARG A 153 -8.11 -24.76 -11.50
C ARG A 153 -6.82 -25.60 -11.49
N GLU A 154 -5.66 -24.96 -11.44
CA GLU A 154 -4.36 -25.62 -11.45
C GLU A 154 -3.44 -25.09 -10.32
N PRO A 155 -3.80 -25.30 -9.03
CA PRO A 155 -3.05 -24.79 -7.87
C PRO A 155 -1.55 -25.05 -7.88
N LYS A 156 -1.14 -26.17 -8.50
CA LYS A 156 0.25 -26.61 -8.59
C LYS A 156 1.15 -25.58 -9.29
N ARG A 157 0.65 -24.85 -10.30
CA ARG A 157 1.46 -23.96 -11.15
C ARG A 157 2.11 -22.83 -10.35
N ALA A 158 1.33 -22.13 -9.54
CA ALA A 158 1.85 -21.03 -8.73
C ALA A 158 2.91 -21.51 -7.72
N LEU A 159 2.67 -22.66 -7.07
CA LEU A 159 3.61 -23.21 -6.08
C LEU A 159 4.92 -23.66 -6.73
N GLN A 160 4.84 -24.31 -7.90
CA GLN A 160 6.03 -24.70 -8.67
C GLN A 160 6.81 -23.48 -9.17
N ALA A 161 6.11 -22.42 -9.60
CA ALA A 161 6.77 -21.19 -10.01
C ALA A 161 7.53 -20.56 -8.84
N VAL A 162 6.88 -20.35 -7.69
CA VAL A 162 7.51 -19.75 -6.50
C VAL A 162 8.69 -20.59 -6.03
N ALA A 163 8.55 -21.92 -5.98
CA ALA A 163 9.64 -22.81 -5.58
C ALA A 163 10.86 -22.78 -6.52
N ALA A 164 10.67 -22.34 -7.77
CA ALA A 164 11.76 -22.20 -8.72
C ALA A 164 12.51 -20.87 -8.59
N PHE A 165 11.98 -19.84 -7.93
CA PHE A 165 12.55 -18.48 -7.95
C PHE A 165 14.03 -18.42 -7.55
N ALA A 166 14.40 -19.14 -6.48
CA ALA A 166 15.79 -19.19 -6.01
C ALA A 166 16.76 -19.73 -7.08
N SER A 167 16.35 -20.73 -7.87
CA SER A 167 17.18 -21.29 -8.95
C SER A 167 17.41 -20.31 -10.11
N TYR A 168 16.57 -19.29 -10.24
CA TYR A 168 16.71 -18.20 -11.22
C TYR A 168 17.33 -16.93 -10.60
N GLY A 169 17.69 -16.95 -9.31
CA GLY A 169 18.20 -15.76 -8.61
C GLY A 169 17.17 -14.64 -8.45
N LEU A 170 15.87 -14.97 -8.45
CA LEU A 170 14.79 -14.00 -8.31
C LEU A 170 14.48 -13.74 -6.84
N SER A 171 14.60 -12.48 -6.43
CA SER A 171 14.12 -11.99 -5.13
C SER A 171 12.64 -11.61 -5.22
N PHE A 172 11.88 -11.89 -4.16
CA PHE A 172 10.45 -11.60 -4.14
C PHE A 172 9.91 -11.31 -2.74
N HIS A 173 8.76 -10.64 -2.72
CA HIS A 173 7.91 -10.47 -1.55
C HIS A 173 6.67 -11.36 -1.69
N GLY A 174 6.19 -11.91 -0.59
CA GLY A 174 4.94 -12.66 -0.56
C GLY A 174 3.75 -11.79 -0.16
N SER A 175 2.54 -12.14 -0.59
CA SER A 175 1.33 -11.58 -0.01
C SER A 175 0.19 -12.61 0.11
N VAL A 176 -0.62 -12.42 1.16
CA VAL A 176 -1.79 -13.24 1.47
C VAL A 176 -2.91 -12.34 1.97
N VAL A 177 -4.11 -12.47 1.40
CA VAL A 177 -5.34 -11.91 2.01
C VAL A 177 -5.88 -12.90 3.02
N ALA A 178 -5.98 -12.49 4.29
CA ALA A 178 -6.34 -13.39 5.37
C ALA A 178 -7.85 -13.72 5.34
N MET A 179 -8.18 -14.97 5.02
CA MET A 179 -9.57 -15.48 5.07
C MET A 179 -9.71 -16.69 6.01
N PRO A 180 -9.26 -16.61 7.28
CA PRO A 180 -9.27 -17.77 8.19
C PRO A 180 -10.68 -18.27 8.51
N HIS A 181 -11.71 -17.43 8.37
CA HIS A 181 -13.11 -17.84 8.52
C HIS A 181 -13.60 -18.76 7.39
N LEU A 182 -12.90 -18.80 6.24
CA LEU A 182 -13.23 -19.68 5.10
C LEU A 182 -12.32 -20.91 5.03
N VAL A 183 -11.03 -20.77 5.32
CA VAL A 183 -10.02 -21.82 5.10
C VAL A 183 -9.30 -22.27 6.38
N GLY A 184 -9.56 -21.62 7.51
CA GLY A 184 -8.91 -21.87 8.79
C GLY A 184 -7.56 -21.16 8.94
N ALA A 185 -7.20 -20.87 10.19
CA ALA A 185 -5.90 -20.24 10.52
C ALA A 185 -4.69 -21.12 10.15
N ALA A 186 -4.87 -22.45 10.08
CA ALA A 186 -3.81 -23.37 9.69
C ALA A 186 -3.35 -23.15 8.24
N ASP A 187 -4.28 -22.92 7.30
CA ASP A 187 -3.96 -22.63 5.89
C ASP A 187 -3.17 -21.32 5.77
N LEU A 188 -3.61 -20.28 6.49
CA LEU A 188 -2.93 -19.00 6.56
C LEU A 188 -1.48 -19.15 7.05
N LYS A 189 -1.27 -19.77 8.22
CA LYS A 189 0.07 -19.97 8.78
C LYS A 189 0.94 -20.83 7.85
N ALA A 190 0.39 -21.89 7.26
CA ALA A 190 1.11 -22.75 6.30
C ALA A 190 1.54 -21.97 5.04
N SER A 191 0.72 -21.04 4.58
CA SER A 191 1.00 -20.23 3.40
C SER A 191 2.12 -19.22 3.62
N LEU A 192 2.14 -18.58 4.80
CA LEU A 192 3.22 -17.67 5.21
C LEU A 192 4.53 -18.42 5.45
N ARG A 193 4.48 -19.62 6.06
CA ARG A 193 5.66 -20.50 6.20
C ARG A 193 6.21 -20.92 4.84
N PHE A 194 5.34 -21.34 3.93
CA PHE A 194 5.75 -21.69 2.57
C PHE A 194 6.48 -20.53 1.87
N LEU A 195 5.96 -19.30 1.96
CA LEU A 195 6.63 -18.12 1.39
C LEU A 195 8.02 -17.89 1.98
N ALA A 196 8.16 -18.00 3.30
CA ALA A 196 9.47 -17.89 3.97
C ALA A 196 10.43 -19.01 3.56
N GLU A 197 9.96 -20.26 3.52
CA GLU A 197 10.75 -21.43 3.08
C GLU A 197 11.25 -21.29 1.64
N GLN A 198 10.46 -20.66 0.76
CA GLN A 198 10.86 -20.38 -0.63
C GLN A 198 11.72 -19.12 -0.77
N GLY A 199 12.07 -18.44 0.34
CA GLY A 199 13.01 -17.32 0.35
C GLY A 199 12.40 -15.94 0.13
N ALA A 200 11.12 -15.73 0.49
CA ALA A 200 10.53 -14.39 0.46
C ALA A 200 11.32 -13.40 1.35
N VAL A 201 11.51 -12.17 0.87
CA VAL A 201 12.21 -11.10 1.61
C VAL A 201 11.35 -10.56 2.75
N THR A 202 10.06 -10.36 2.46
CA THR A 202 9.01 -10.10 3.46
C THR A 202 7.71 -10.74 2.97
N SER A 203 6.73 -10.88 3.86
CA SER A 203 5.37 -11.23 3.49
C SER A 203 4.38 -10.19 4.00
N ARG A 204 3.44 -9.76 3.17
CA ARG A 204 2.30 -8.92 3.58
C ARG A 204 1.09 -9.79 3.85
N LEU A 205 0.52 -9.68 5.04
CA LEU A 205 -0.78 -10.23 5.38
C LEU A 205 -1.82 -9.11 5.28
N PHE A 206 -2.56 -9.08 4.18
CA PHE A 206 -3.68 -8.15 4.05
C PHE A 206 -4.79 -8.55 5.02
N LEU A 207 -5.06 -7.65 5.96
CA LEU A 207 -6.23 -7.70 6.81
C LEU A 207 -7.45 -7.58 5.89
N PRO A 208 -8.39 -8.55 5.95
CA PRO A 208 -9.48 -8.57 5.00
C PRO A 208 -10.38 -7.35 5.22
N GLY A 209 -10.96 -6.85 4.13
CA GLY A 209 -12.00 -5.83 4.13
C GLY A 209 -13.22 -6.30 3.33
N TYR A 210 -14.41 -5.81 3.68
CA TYR A 210 -15.62 -6.06 2.92
C TYR A 210 -16.50 -4.81 2.88
N THR A 211 -17.24 -4.62 1.80
CA THR A 211 -18.20 -3.52 1.65
C THR A 211 -19.60 -3.95 2.09
N LYS A 212 -20.56 -3.03 2.19
CA LYS A 212 -21.97 -3.38 2.46
C LYS A 212 -22.61 -4.27 1.37
N PHE A 213 -21.98 -4.36 0.20
CA PHE A 213 -22.39 -5.20 -0.92
C PHE A 213 -21.80 -6.62 -0.87
N ALA A 214 -20.93 -6.90 0.10
CA ALA A 214 -20.35 -8.22 0.26
C ALA A 214 -21.41 -9.26 0.62
N PRO A 215 -21.34 -10.49 0.05
CA PRO A 215 -22.20 -11.59 0.45
C PRO A 215 -21.91 -12.00 1.92
N PRO A 216 -22.87 -12.61 2.64
CA PRO A 216 -22.74 -12.89 4.06
C PRO A 216 -21.50 -13.69 4.45
N GLU A 217 -21.04 -14.60 3.59
CA GLU A 217 -19.91 -15.49 3.84
C GLU A 217 -18.57 -14.77 3.87
N LEU A 218 -18.49 -13.55 3.30
CA LEU A 218 -17.29 -12.71 3.30
C LEU A 218 -17.31 -11.66 4.43
N ARG A 219 -18.36 -11.63 5.26
CA ARG A 219 -18.47 -10.71 6.38
C ARG A 219 -17.89 -11.35 7.62
N PHE A 220 -17.08 -10.61 8.34
CA PHE A 220 -16.40 -11.05 9.56
C PHE A 220 -16.41 -9.92 10.60
N PRO A 221 -16.32 -10.23 11.90
CA PRO A 221 -16.15 -9.22 12.92
C PRO A 221 -14.79 -8.53 12.77
N VAL A 222 -14.74 -7.21 12.93
CA VAL A 222 -13.49 -6.42 12.84
C VAL A 222 -12.45 -6.81 13.91
N THR A 223 -12.87 -7.46 14.99
CA THR A 223 -11.98 -8.05 16.01
C THR A 223 -11.03 -9.10 15.45
N LEU A 224 -11.36 -9.70 14.29
CA LEU A 224 -10.46 -10.61 13.58
C LEU A 224 -9.11 -9.95 13.27
N TRP A 225 -9.06 -8.63 13.07
CA TRP A 225 -7.81 -7.93 12.78
C TRP A 225 -6.81 -7.99 13.94
N ASP A 226 -7.27 -8.00 15.19
CA ASP A 226 -6.39 -8.09 16.36
C ASP A 226 -5.73 -9.47 16.43
N GLU A 227 -6.51 -10.53 16.15
CA GLU A 227 -5.99 -11.90 16.03
C GLU A 227 -4.95 -12.02 14.91
N LEU A 228 -5.21 -11.42 13.76
CA LEU A 228 -4.30 -11.46 12.60
C LEU A 228 -3.01 -10.66 12.83
N LYS A 229 -3.09 -9.50 13.49
CA LYS A 229 -1.91 -8.71 13.91
C LYS A 229 -1.03 -9.51 14.87
N ALA A 230 -1.64 -10.24 15.82
CA ALA A 230 -0.92 -11.13 16.72
C ALA A 230 -0.21 -12.27 15.98
N VAL A 231 -0.88 -12.90 15.00
CA VAL A 231 -0.28 -13.93 14.13
C VAL A 231 0.91 -13.38 13.33
N CYS A 232 0.80 -12.17 12.79
CA CYS A 232 1.91 -11.52 12.08
C CYS A 232 3.13 -11.32 12.97
N LYS A 233 2.91 -10.84 14.21
CA LYS A 233 3.98 -10.65 15.19
C LYS A 233 4.64 -11.98 15.56
N GLU A 234 3.84 -13.00 15.89
CA GLU A 234 4.30 -14.37 16.17
C GLU A 234 5.19 -14.91 15.04
N LEU A 235 4.70 -14.86 13.80
CA LEU A 235 5.41 -15.40 12.65
C LEU A 235 6.64 -14.57 12.26
N THR A 236 6.64 -13.27 12.50
CA THR A 236 7.84 -12.44 12.29
C THR A 236 9.02 -12.91 13.15
N PHE A 237 8.75 -13.26 14.42
CA PHE A 237 9.77 -13.83 15.31
C PHE A 237 10.12 -15.27 14.94
N GLU A 238 9.12 -16.12 14.70
CA GLU A 238 9.33 -17.54 14.37
C GLU A 238 10.18 -17.72 13.10
N LEU A 239 9.88 -16.95 12.05
CA LEU A 239 10.47 -17.14 10.72
C LEU A 239 11.75 -16.31 10.52
N GLY A 240 12.03 -15.34 11.40
CA GLY A 240 13.12 -14.39 11.20
C GLY A 240 12.97 -13.54 9.92
N MET A 241 11.75 -13.44 9.40
CA MET A 241 11.37 -12.71 8.18
C MET A 241 10.17 -11.81 8.54
N PRO A 242 10.18 -10.51 8.16
CA PRO A 242 9.04 -9.63 8.42
C PRO A 242 7.74 -10.13 7.79
N VAL A 243 6.73 -10.38 8.61
CA VAL A 243 5.34 -10.68 8.21
C VAL A 243 4.47 -9.50 8.63
N LEU A 244 4.06 -8.66 7.68
CA LEU A 244 3.46 -7.35 7.95
C LEU A 244 1.93 -7.40 7.81
N PRO A 245 1.14 -7.01 8.83
CA PRO A 245 -0.26 -6.73 8.65
C PRO A 245 -0.44 -5.49 7.76
N GLU A 246 -1.38 -5.56 6.81
CA GLU A 246 -1.71 -4.46 5.91
C GLU A 246 -3.23 -4.21 5.93
N PRO A 247 -3.72 -3.05 6.40
CA PRO A 247 -2.94 -1.91 6.92
C PRO A 247 -2.26 -2.20 8.28
N SER A 248 -1.20 -1.45 8.59
CA SER A 248 -0.39 -1.61 9.80
C SER A 248 -1.08 -1.16 11.10
N LEU A 249 -1.86 -0.07 11.04
CA LEU A 249 -2.63 0.52 12.16
C LEU A 249 -1.86 0.64 13.49
N PRO A 250 -0.71 1.34 13.54
CA PRO A 250 0.00 1.58 14.79
C PRO A 250 -0.84 2.42 15.76
N GLU A 251 -0.65 2.20 17.05
CA GLU A 251 -1.44 2.84 18.12
C GLU A 251 -0.72 4.04 18.79
N ASP A 252 0.54 4.23 18.48
CA ASP A 252 1.41 5.31 18.97
C ASP A 252 2.37 5.76 17.85
N LEU A 253 3.30 6.67 18.15
CA LEU A 253 4.34 7.14 17.22
C LEU A 253 5.75 6.59 17.55
N THR A 254 5.84 5.64 18.48
CA THR A 254 7.12 5.11 18.98
C THR A 254 7.93 4.48 17.85
N PRO A 255 9.19 4.90 17.58
CA PRO A 255 10.03 4.35 16.51
C PRO A 255 10.54 2.91 16.74
N GLU A 256 9.63 1.97 17.02
CA GLU A 256 9.93 0.54 17.20
C GLU A 256 10.16 -0.15 15.85
N ILE A 257 11.25 -0.90 15.77
CA ILE A 257 11.56 -1.79 14.65
C ILE A 257 10.63 -3.00 14.72
N TYR A 258 9.74 -3.13 13.75
CA TYR A 258 8.82 -4.27 13.63
C TYR A 258 9.54 -5.57 13.24
N GLY A 259 10.48 -5.47 12.32
CA GLY A 259 11.22 -6.62 11.79
C GLY A 259 12.50 -6.20 11.08
N ILE A 260 13.39 -7.16 10.86
CA ILE A 260 14.65 -6.95 10.16
C ILE A 260 14.72 -7.91 8.97
N ILE A 261 15.00 -7.38 7.78
CA ILE A 261 15.22 -8.16 6.57
C ILE A 261 16.59 -8.82 6.64
N GLY A 262 16.68 -10.12 6.28
CA GLY A 262 17.93 -10.87 6.25
C GLY A 262 18.96 -10.30 5.26
N GLY A 263 20.26 -10.46 5.56
CA GLY A 263 21.35 -10.03 4.67
C GLY A 263 21.56 -8.52 4.56
N THR A 264 20.86 -7.71 5.34
CA THR A 264 20.90 -6.23 5.26
C THR A 264 21.85 -5.59 6.29
N PRO A 265 22.21 -4.30 6.12
CA PRO A 265 23.01 -3.55 7.10
C PRO A 265 22.49 -3.66 8.54
N ALA A 266 21.17 -3.53 8.74
CA ALA A 266 20.55 -3.61 10.06
C ALA A 266 20.75 -4.98 10.72
N LYS A 267 20.65 -6.07 9.93
CA LYS A 267 20.88 -7.42 10.44
C LYS A 267 22.34 -7.63 10.84
N ARG A 268 23.30 -7.17 10.01
CA ARG A 268 24.74 -7.27 10.29
C ARG A 268 25.15 -6.46 11.52
N ALA A 269 24.51 -5.32 11.74
CA ALA A 269 24.74 -4.47 12.91
C ALA A 269 24.10 -5.01 14.20
N GLY A 270 23.37 -6.14 14.14
CA GLY A 270 22.77 -6.77 15.31
C GLY A 270 21.50 -6.10 15.82
N LEU A 271 20.83 -5.28 14.99
CA LEU A 271 19.48 -4.79 15.30
C LEU A 271 18.47 -5.94 15.31
N LEU A 272 17.46 -5.82 16.17
CA LEU A 272 16.44 -6.84 16.39
C LEU A 272 15.04 -6.22 16.28
N ALA A 273 14.05 -7.06 16.00
CA ALA A 273 12.65 -6.68 16.16
C ALA A 273 12.38 -6.36 17.64
N GLY A 274 11.63 -5.28 17.89
CA GLY A 274 11.37 -4.75 19.23
C GLY A 274 12.38 -3.71 19.74
N ASP A 275 13.47 -3.48 19.01
CA ASP A 275 14.37 -2.35 19.29
C ASP A 275 13.63 -1.02 19.07
N VAL A 276 13.74 -0.09 20.02
CA VAL A 276 13.17 1.26 19.89
C VAL A 276 14.28 2.25 19.53
N LEU A 277 14.14 2.93 18.39
CA LEU A 277 15.11 3.91 17.92
C LEU A 277 14.88 5.26 18.63
N LEU A 278 15.79 5.64 19.53
CA LEU A 278 15.71 6.87 20.32
C LEU A 278 16.25 8.08 19.56
N ALA A 279 17.35 7.90 18.83
CA ALA A 279 17.98 8.96 18.03
C ALA A 279 18.84 8.40 16.89
N VAL A 280 19.03 9.20 15.84
CA VAL A 280 19.90 8.94 14.70
C VAL A 280 20.89 10.11 14.59
N ASP A 281 22.18 9.85 14.74
CA ASP A 281 23.23 10.89 14.78
C ASP A 281 22.90 12.03 15.76
N GLY A 282 22.38 11.66 16.93
CA GLY A 282 21.96 12.59 17.98
C GLY A 282 20.62 13.30 17.75
N LYS A 283 19.96 13.10 16.59
CA LYS A 283 18.63 13.66 16.31
C LYS A 283 17.53 12.72 16.80
N GLN A 284 16.68 13.21 17.69
CA GLN A 284 15.49 12.47 18.14
C GLN A 284 14.39 12.56 17.08
N ALA A 285 13.75 11.43 16.81
CA ALA A 285 12.61 11.35 15.92
C ALA A 285 11.29 11.32 16.72
N ARG A 286 10.26 11.94 16.17
CA ARG A 286 8.91 12.05 16.76
C ARG A 286 7.96 10.97 16.28
N SER A 287 8.33 10.24 15.23
CA SER A 287 7.54 9.20 14.56
C SER A 287 8.42 8.13 13.95
N ARG A 288 7.84 6.97 13.62
CA ARG A 288 8.49 5.87 12.90
C ARG A 288 9.00 6.34 11.54
N VAL A 289 8.16 7.04 10.76
CA VAL A 289 8.54 7.50 9.42
C VAL A 289 9.66 8.54 9.49
N GLU A 290 9.65 9.45 10.46
CA GLU A 290 10.76 10.40 10.65
C GLU A 290 12.07 9.67 10.99
N ALA A 291 12.03 8.71 11.91
CA ALA A 291 13.20 7.93 12.29
C ALA A 291 13.74 7.11 11.11
N PHE A 292 12.84 6.47 10.35
CA PHE A 292 13.18 5.74 9.13
C PHE A 292 13.84 6.65 8.09
N ASN A 293 13.30 7.84 7.87
CA ASN A 293 13.85 8.83 6.94
C ASN A 293 15.24 9.30 7.39
N PHE A 294 15.46 9.58 8.68
CA PHE A 294 16.79 9.94 9.18
C PHE A 294 17.82 8.85 8.90
N VAL A 295 17.48 7.58 9.14
CA VAL A 295 18.39 6.47 8.83
C VAL A 295 18.60 6.35 7.32
N ARG A 296 17.56 6.47 6.50
CA ARG A 296 17.66 6.38 5.04
C ARG A 296 18.63 7.44 4.48
N GLU A 297 18.47 8.69 4.89
CA GLU A 297 19.24 9.82 4.35
C GLU A 297 20.69 9.91 4.87
N ALA A 298 21.04 9.14 5.90
CA ALA A 298 22.39 9.11 6.47
C ALA A 298 23.29 8.03 5.82
N ALA A 299 24.60 8.28 5.83
CA ALA A 299 25.65 7.29 5.58
C ALA A 299 26.30 6.94 6.92
N ASP A 300 26.53 5.65 7.17
CA ASP A 300 27.07 5.09 8.40
C ASP A 300 26.52 5.65 9.74
N PRO A 301 25.18 5.79 9.88
CA PRO A 301 24.58 6.47 11.02
C PRO A 301 24.87 5.76 12.35
N LEU A 302 25.06 6.55 13.40
CA LEU A 302 25.06 6.09 14.78
C LEU A 302 23.64 6.15 15.34
N LEU A 303 23.11 4.98 15.70
CA LEU A 303 21.77 4.81 16.26
C LEU A 303 21.87 4.69 17.78
N ALA A 304 21.10 5.50 18.50
CA ALA A 304 20.79 5.26 19.91
C ALA A 304 19.53 4.41 19.99
N VAL A 305 19.65 3.21 20.54
CA VAL A 305 18.59 2.20 20.56
C VAL A 305 18.29 1.80 21.99
N ARG A 306 17.03 1.56 22.31
CA ARG A 306 16.61 0.93 23.56
C ARG A 306 16.20 -0.51 23.31
N ARG A 307 16.81 -1.45 24.02
CA ARG A 307 16.50 -2.89 23.99
C ARG A 307 16.27 -3.39 25.40
N ALA A 308 15.09 -3.94 25.66
CA ALA A 308 14.73 -4.48 26.97
C ALA A 308 15.00 -3.52 28.16
N GLY A 309 14.90 -2.20 27.92
CA GLY A 309 15.15 -1.15 28.91
C GLY A 309 16.59 -0.63 28.97
N GLU A 310 17.54 -1.26 28.28
CA GLU A 310 18.94 -0.82 28.21
C GLU A 310 19.17 0.03 26.96
N ASP A 311 19.91 1.14 27.13
CA ASP A 311 20.29 2.04 26.04
C ASP A 311 21.65 1.60 25.46
N LEU A 312 21.69 1.41 24.15
CA LEU A 312 22.84 0.93 23.41
C LEU A 312 23.07 1.75 22.14
N ALA A 313 24.33 1.83 21.72
CA ALA A 313 24.74 2.52 20.51
C ALA A 313 25.07 1.52 19.40
N VAL A 314 24.39 1.61 18.26
CA VAL A 314 24.63 0.76 17.09
C VAL A 314 25.07 1.62 15.92
N ARG A 315 26.25 1.34 15.35
CA ARG A 315 26.64 1.94 14.07
C ARG A 315 26.19 1.03 12.93
N LEU A 316 25.44 1.57 11.99
CA LEU A 316 25.14 0.88 10.73
C LEU A 316 26.29 1.11 9.74
N ASP A 317 26.65 0.06 9.00
CA ASP A 317 27.55 0.14 7.83
C ASP A 317 26.67 0.13 6.58
N LYS A 318 26.43 1.33 6.04
CA LYS A 318 25.58 1.54 4.87
C LYS A 318 25.90 2.85 4.15
N GLU A 319 25.71 2.83 2.83
CA GLU A 319 25.77 4.03 2.01
C GLU A 319 24.55 4.94 2.24
N GLN A 320 24.69 6.21 1.85
CA GLN A 320 23.58 7.15 1.83
C GLN A 320 22.44 6.63 0.94
N LYS A 321 21.19 6.73 1.40
CA LYS A 321 19.98 6.26 0.69
C LYS A 321 19.90 4.75 0.43
N GLN A 322 20.93 3.98 0.76
CA GLN A 322 20.85 2.53 0.80
C GLN A 322 19.82 2.10 1.86
N SER A 323 18.98 1.13 1.51
CA SER A 323 18.06 0.50 2.45
C SER A 323 18.84 -0.11 3.64
N SER A 324 18.42 0.22 4.86
CA SER A 324 18.99 -0.38 6.07
C SER A 324 18.53 -1.82 6.26
N GLY A 325 17.35 -2.18 5.72
CA GLY A 325 16.67 -3.45 5.99
C GLY A 325 15.85 -3.48 7.27
N MET A 326 15.76 -2.35 8.00
CA MET A 326 14.78 -2.20 9.08
C MET A 326 13.38 -2.08 8.49
N VAL A 327 12.41 -2.72 9.12
CA VAL A 327 11.00 -2.60 8.79
C VAL A 327 10.29 -1.97 9.97
N MET A 328 9.59 -0.87 9.70
CA MET A 328 8.75 -0.16 10.67
C MET A 328 7.35 -0.02 10.09
N HIS A 329 6.34 0.01 10.95
CA HIS A 329 5.00 0.36 10.52
C HIS A 329 4.97 1.83 10.08
N PHE A 330 4.30 2.09 8.96
CA PHE A 330 3.98 3.45 8.57
C PHE A 330 2.96 4.03 9.55
N ASP A 331 3.30 5.16 10.17
CA ASP A 331 2.40 5.93 11.03
C ASP A 331 1.90 7.19 10.32
N LEU A 332 2.79 8.11 9.97
CA LEU A 332 2.42 9.39 9.39
C LEU A 332 3.53 9.96 8.51
N GLU A 333 3.19 10.86 7.58
CA GLU A 333 4.19 11.62 6.81
C GLU A 333 4.42 13.00 7.48
N PRO A 334 5.59 13.27 8.07
CA PRO A 334 5.87 14.53 8.77
C PRO A 334 5.61 15.79 7.94
N GLN A 335 5.84 15.70 6.63
CA GLN A 335 5.61 16.82 5.70
C GLN A 335 4.14 17.25 5.70
N ARG A 336 3.18 16.32 5.80
CA ARG A 336 1.75 16.64 5.77
C ARG A 336 1.33 17.51 6.96
N PHE A 337 1.89 17.28 8.13
CA PHE A 337 1.61 18.09 9.31
C PHE A 337 2.22 19.49 9.21
N SER A 338 3.39 19.59 8.58
CA SER A 338 4.00 20.89 8.26
C SER A 338 3.13 21.67 7.25
N GLU A 339 2.56 20.98 6.26
CA GLU A 339 1.63 21.57 5.29
C GLU A 339 0.30 21.98 5.92
N ALA A 340 -0.25 21.14 6.82
CA ALA A 340 -1.44 21.45 7.60
C ALA A 340 -1.24 22.73 8.42
N GLU A 341 -0.13 22.81 9.14
CA GLU A 341 0.22 23.98 9.96
C GLU A 341 0.35 25.23 9.10
N ALA A 342 1.04 25.16 7.96
CA ALA A 342 1.19 26.27 7.04
C ALA A 342 -0.17 26.76 6.51
N LYS A 343 -1.08 25.84 6.16
CA LYS A 343 -2.44 26.15 5.72
C LYS A 343 -3.26 26.83 6.81
N ILE A 344 -3.22 26.32 8.06
CA ILE A 344 -3.92 26.92 9.21
C ILE A 344 -3.41 28.33 9.48
N ARG A 345 -2.08 28.52 9.54
CA ARG A 345 -1.46 29.84 9.76
C ARG A 345 -1.81 30.83 8.67
N ARG A 346 -1.78 30.41 7.40
CA ARG A 346 -2.14 31.25 6.25
C ARG A 346 -3.60 31.68 6.29
N ALA A 347 -4.50 30.76 6.66
CA ALA A 347 -5.92 31.06 6.85
C ALA A 347 -6.21 31.90 8.10
N ARG A 348 -5.22 32.08 9.00
CA ARG A 348 -5.39 32.70 10.33
C ARG A 348 -6.51 32.04 11.15
N SER A 349 -6.73 30.75 10.90
CA SER A 349 -7.79 29.97 11.52
C SER A 349 -7.54 29.83 13.02
N GLN A 350 -8.59 30.07 13.80
CA GLN A 350 -8.62 29.92 15.25
C GLN A 350 -9.32 28.64 15.70
N ALA A 351 -10.13 28.04 14.82
CA ALA A 351 -10.83 26.79 15.08
C ALA A 351 -10.81 25.90 13.83
N PRO A 352 -9.64 25.33 13.47
CA PRO A 352 -9.54 24.39 12.36
C PRO A 352 -10.12 23.01 12.73
N LEU A 353 -10.80 22.41 11.76
CA LEU A 353 -11.28 21.02 11.80
C LEU A 353 -10.49 20.18 10.80
N ILE A 354 -9.81 19.13 11.24
CA ILE A 354 -9.25 18.10 10.36
C ILE A 354 -10.23 16.95 10.28
N LEU A 355 -10.76 16.69 9.08
CA LEU A 355 -11.43 15.44 8.78
C LEU A 355 -10.40 14.39 8.38
N THR A 356 -10.61 13.16 8.81
CA THR A 356 -9.73 12.03 8.50
C THR A 356 -10.54 10.74 8.36
N SER A 357 -9.88 9.63 8.04
CA SER A 357 -10.54 8.32 8.04
C SER A 357 -10.50 7.69 9.44
N ARG A 358 -11.36 6.69 9.66
CA ARG A 358 -11.39 5.93 10.93
C ARG A 358 -10.04 5.32 11.30
N PHE A 359 -9.26 4.85 10.32
CA PHE A 359 -7.92 4.32 10.57
C PHE A 359 -6.91 5.35 11.06
N ALA A 360 -7.06 6.62 10.67
CA ALA A 360 -6.06 7.65 10.92
C ALA A 360 -6.43 8.59 12.09
N GLU A 361 -7.64 8.49 12.66
CA GLU A 361 -8.13 9.39 13.73
C GLU A 361 -7.13 9.52 14.89
N LYS A 362 -6.82 8.42 15.57
CA LYS A 362 -5.88 8.39 16.70
C LYS A 362 -4.48 8.86 16.30
N LEU A 363 -4.00 8.46 15.12
CA LEU A 363 -2.65 8.84 14.65
C LEU A 363 -2.55 10.33 14.34
N VAL A 364 -3.59 10.92 13.74
CA VAL A 364 -3.65 12.36 13.47
C VAL A 364 -3.71 13.15 14.78
N GLU A 365 -4.46 12.69 15.79
CA GLU A 365 -4.48 13.31 17.13
C GLU A 365 -3.09 13.30 17.79
N LEU A 366 -2.42 12.15 17.77
CA LEU A 366 -1.06 12.01 18.30
C LEU A 366 -0.07 12.91 17.55
N ALA A 367 -0.22 13.01 16.23
CA ALA A 367 0.61 13.85 15.39
C ALA A 367 0.39 15.34 15.65
N VAL A 368 -0.85 15.80 15.79
CA VAL A 368 -1.17 17.19 16.18
C VAL A 368 -0.43 17.56 17.46
N ALA A 369 -0.43 16.67 18.45
CA ALA A 369 0.30 16.87 19.71
C ALA A 369 1.84 16.83 19.51
N ALA A 370 2.36 15.83 18.81
CA ALA A 370 3.81 15.63 18.63
C ALA A 370 4.47 16.72 17.77
N PHE A 371 3.73 17.32 16.84
CA PHE A 371 4.22 18.37 15.95
C PHE A 371 3.85 19.78 16.44
N GLY A 372 3.14 19.91 17.57
CA GLY A 372 2.82 21.20 18.18
C GLY A 372 1.90 22.07 17.33
N LEU A 373 0.95 21.46 16.63
CA LEU A 373 -0.05 22.20 15.85
C LEU A 373 -0.93 23.05 16.79
N PRO A 374 -1.50 24.18 16.32
CA PRO A 374 -2.46 24.97 17.10
C PRO A 374 -3.68 24.14 17.48
N GLU A 375 -4.58 24.68 18.33
CA GLU A 375 -5.78 23.95 18.79
C GLU A 375 -6.64 23.48 17.60
N VAL A 376 -6.46 22.21 17.20
CA VAL A 376 -7.15 21.58 16.08
C VAL A 376 -8.11 20.53 16.61
N THR A 377 -9.33 20.51 16.06
CA THR A 377 -10.24 19.37 16.27
C THR A 377 -10.04 18.34 15.18
N VAL A 378 -9.86 17.08 15.55
CA VAL A 378 -9.80 15.94 14.62
C VAL A 378 -11.14 15.21 14.65
N LYS A 379 -11.65 14.82 13.49
CA LYS A 379 -12.90 14.05 13.37
C LYS A 379 -12.78 13.02 12.27
N ALA A 380 -12.98 11.75 12.60
CA ALA A 380 -13.13 10.73 11.57
C ALA A 380 -14.46 10.85 10.80
N ALA A 381 -14.38 10.62 9.50
CA ALA A 381 -15.53 10.38 8.64
C ALA A 381 -15.86 8.88 8.58
N GLU A 382 -17.15 8.58 8.74
CA GLU A 382 -17.68 7.24 8.52
C GLU A 382 -17.82 6.96 7.03
N ASN A 383 -17.29 5.83 6.57
CA ASN A 383 -17.43 5.43 5.17
C ASN A 383 -18.81 4.81 4.96
N SER A 384 -19.82 5.64 4.68
CA SER A 384 -21.18 5.16 4.40
C SER A 384 -21.34 4.74 2.95
N PHE A 385 -20.50 5.26 2.04
CA PHE A 385 -20.53 4.94 0.63
C PHE A 385 -20.20 3.47 0.35
N PHE A 386 -19.01 3.00 0.74
CA PHE A 386 -18.66 1.57 0.70
C PHE A 386 -19.32 0.80 1.85
N GLY A 387 -19.32 1.36 3.06
CA GLY A 387 -19.81 0.66 4.26
C GLY A 387 -19.02 -0.61 4.59
N GLY A 388 -19.59 -1.47 5.43
CA GLY A 388 -18.94 -2.71 5.86
C GLY A 388 -17.78 -2.42 6.80
N SER A 389 -16.59 -2.97 6.51
CA SER A 389 -15.37 -2.75 7.28
C SER A 389 -14.38 -1.77 6.63
N ILE A 390 -14.81 -1.03 5.61
CA ILE A 390 -13.94 -0.09 4.88
C ILE A 390 -13.73 1.19 5.69
N MET A 391 -12.47 1.56 5.96
CA MET A 391 -12.11 2.66 6.86
C MET A 391 -10.94 3.54 6.37
N SER A 392 -10.46 3.34 5.14
CA SER A 392 -9.35 4.11 4.56
C SER A 392 -9.79 5.46 3.98
N ALA A 393 -8.91 6.45 4.04
CA ALA A 393 -9.19 7.81 3.54
C ALA A 393 -9.44 7.82 2.03
N GLY A 394 -8.61 7.12 1.25
CA GLY A 394 -8.75 7.05 -0.21
C GLY A 394 -10.00 6.32 -0.72
N LEU A 395 -10.87 5.82 0.17
CA LEU A 395 -12.16 5.24 -0.18
C LEU A 395 -13.35 6.03 0.39
N LEU A 396 -13.12 7.20 0.98
CA LEU A 396 -14.20 8.13 1.33
C LEU A 396 -14.67 8.88 0.07
N VAL A 397 -15.87 9.43 0.13
CA VAL A 397 -16.40 10.37 -0.88
C VAL A 397 -16.80 11.70 -0.22
N VAL A 398 -17.07 12.73 -1.01
CA VAL A 398 -17.48 14.06 -0.53
C VAL A 398 -18.68 13.97 0.42
N ALA A 399 -19.62 13.06 0.16
CA ALA A 399 -20.78 12.85 1.02
C ALA A 399 -20.40 12.35 2.43
N ASP A 400 -19.40 11.47 2.56
CA ASP A 400 -18.92 10.98 3.86
C ASP A 400 -18.25 12.12 4.65
N LEU A 401 -17.43 12.92 3.98
CA LEU A 401 -16.78 14.10 4.57
C LEU A 401 -17.79 15.16 4.99
N LEU A 402 -18.79 15.44 4.15
CA LEU A 402 -19.85 16.41 4.46
C LEU A 402 -20.62 16.01 5.71
N ALA A 403 -21.03 14.75 5.83
CA ALA A 403 -21.74 14.25 7.00
C ALA A 403 -20.90 14.41 8.29
N ALA A 404 -19.60 14.10 8.23
CA ALA A 404 -18.69 14.25 9.37
C ALA A 404 -18.49 15.72 9.77
N ALA A 405 -18.35 16.62 8.79
CA ALA A 405 -18.25 18.05 9.02
C ALA A 405 -19.52 18.64 9.61
N GLU A 406 -20.69 18.32 9.05
CA GLU A 406 -21.99 18.80 9.55
C GLU A 406 -22.23 18.32 10.99
N GLU A 407 -21.89 17.07 11.31
CA GLU A 407 -21.97 16.56 12.69
C GLU A 407 -21.05 17.34 13.64
N ALA A 408 -19.80 17.58 13.26
CA ALA A 408 -18.86 18.36 14.07
C ALA A 408 -19.34 19.81 14.25
N MET A 409 -19.80 20.44 13.16
CA MET A 409 -20.26 21.83 13.12
C MET A 409 -21.55 22.08 13.90
N SER A 410 -22.36 21.03 14.12
CA SER A 410 -23.52 21.12 15.01
C SER A 410 -23.15 21.38 16.47
N LYS A 411 -21.90 21.05 16.87
CA LYS A 411 -21.41 21.12 18.26
C LYS A 411 -20.52 22.34 18.51
N ARG A 412 -19.73 22.75 17.53
CA ARG A 412 -18.76 23.86 17.62
C ARG A 412 -18.65 24.55 16.26
N ARG A 413 -18.41 25.86 16.25
CA ARG A 413 -18.08 26.58 15.01
C ARG A 413 -16.62 26.37 14.64
N TYR A 414 -16.38 26.09 13.36
CA TYR A 414 -15.05 26.01 12.76
C TYR A 414 -14.92 27.08 11.67
N ASP A 415 -13.71 27.60 11.47
CA ASP A 415 -13.41 28.63 10.48
C ASP A 415 -12.52 28.13 9.33
N LEU A 416 -12.09 26.87 9.39
CA LEU A 416 -11.35 26.16 8.35
C LEU A 416 -11.62 24.65 8.46
N VAL A 417 -11.77 23.97 7.33
CA VAL A 417 -11.82 22.50 7.26
C VAL A 417 -10.67 21.99 6.42
N LEU A 418 -9.89 21.08 6.97
CA LEU A 418 -8.87 20.32 6.28
C LEU A 418 -9.38 18.90 6.02
N VAL A 419 -9.17 18.38 4.81
CA VAL A 419 -9.66 17.06 4.38
C VAL A 419 -8.52 16.23 3.78
N PRO A 420 -8.56 14.89 3.83
CA PRO A 420 -7.47 14.08 3.32
C PRO A 420 -7.38 14.17 1.79
N GLN A 421 -6.19 14.46 1.27
CA GLN A 421 -5.96 14.59 -0.17
C GLN A 421 -6.31 13.30 -0.95
N GLU A 422 -6.15 12.12 -0.34
CA GLU A 422 -6.40 10.82 -0.99
C GLU A 422 -7.83 10.61 -1.48
N VAL A 423 -8.78 11.38 -0.95
CA VAL A 423 -10.18 11.33 -1.40
C VAL A 423 -10.33 11.80 -2.84
N PHE A 424 -9.42 12.67 -3.30
CA PHE A 424 -9.57 13.44 -4.53
C PHE A 424 -8.52 13.07 -5.57
N ASP A 425 -8.92 13.14 -6.84
CA ASP A 425 -7.97 13.14 -7.96
C ASP A 425 -7.25 14.50 -8.08
N ARG A 426 -6.32 14.61 -9.04
CA ARG A 426 -5.58 15.86 -9.33
C ARG A 426 -6.44 17.06 -9.76
N ARG A 427 -7.74 16.85 -9.98
CA ARG A 427 -8.73 17.87 -10.38
C ARG A 427 -9.75 18.10 -9.27
N ASP A 428 -9.47 17.62 -8.06
CA ASP A 428 -10.30 17.72 -6.87
C ASP A 428 -11.64 16.97 -6.96
N PHE A 429 -11.74 15.92 -7.79
CA PHE A 429 -12.92 15.05 -7.86
C PHE A 429 -12.74 13.78 -7.05
N ASP A 430 -13.76 13.42 -6.27
CA ASP A 430 -13.80 12.14 -5.55
C ASP A 430 -14.08 10.95 -6.48
N LEU A 431 -14.20 9.76 -5.89
CA LEU A 431 -14.43 8.48 -6.56
C LEU A 431 -15.79 8.36 -7.29
N VAL A 432 -16.74 9.26 -7.03
CA VAL A 432 -18.05 9.30 -7.70
C VAL A 432 -18.19 10.50 -8.64
N GLY A 433 -17.15 11.32 -8.76
CA GLY A 433 -17.13 12.49 -9.64
C GLY A 433 -17.73 13.75 -9.02
N VAL A 434 -17.77 13.85 -7.68
CA VAL A 434 -18.16 15.06 -6.98
C VAL A 434 -16.91 15.87 -6.66
N ASN A 435 -16.93 17.17 -7.01
CA ASN A 435 -15.80 18.06 -6.77
C ASN A 435 -15.76 18.56 -5.31
N LEU A 436 -14.55 18.77 -4.78
CA LEU A 436 -14.30 19.38 -3.46
C LEU A 436 -15.07 20.70 -3.25
N ALA A 437 -15.27 21.49 -4.31
CA ALA A 437 -16.01 22.75 -4.25
C ALA A 437 -17.42 22.59 -3.66
N VAL A 438 -18.07 21.44 -3.88
CA VAL A 438 -19.39 21.14 -3.30
C VAL A 438 -19.32 21.13 -1.76
N LEU A 439 -18.25 20.57 -1.18
CA LEU A 439 -18.05 20.57 0.26
C LEU A 439 -17.89 22.01 0.79
N GLN A 440 -17.11 22.84 0.10
CA GLN A 440 -16.91 24.24 0.45
C GLN A 440 -18.20 25.07 0.37
N GLU A 441 -18.98 24.92 -0.69
CA GLU A 441 -20.26 25.62 -0.88
C GLU A 441 -21.28 25.26 0.21
N ARG A 442 -21.31 23.97 0.60
CA ARG A 442 -22.23 23.46 1.63
C ARG A 442 -21.86 23.92 3.03
N LEU A 443 -20.58 23.85 3.39
CA LEU A 443 -20.10 24.20 4.72
C LEU A 443 -19.95 25.72 4.94
N ARG A 444 -19.87 26.51 3.87
CA ARG A 444 -19.68 27.97 3.90
C ARG A 444 -18.46 28.42 4.71
N VAL A 445 -17.42 27.58 4.72
CA VAL A 445 -16.10 27.86 5.28
C VAL A 445 -15.05 27.38 4.28
N PRO A 446 -13.81 27.93 4.30
CA PRO A 446 -12.74 27.43 3.46
C PRO A 446 -12.49 25.92 3.70
N VAL A 447 -12.34 25.16 2.62
CA VAL A 447 -11.99 23.74 2.66
C VAL A 447 -10.70 23.53 1.88
N LEU A 448 -9.69 22.91 2.51
CA LEU A 448 -8.39 22.63 1.89
C LEU A 448 -8.04 21.15 2.04
N THR A 449 -7.41 20.57 1.02
CA THR A 449 -6.84 19.22 1.11
C THR A 449 -5.53 19.24 1.89
N VAL A 450 -5.15 18.13 2.53
CA VAL A 450 -3.87 17.94 3.24
C VAL A 450 -3.45 16.49 3.29
#